data_AF-A0A8C2DHQ3-F1
#
_entry.id   AF-A0A8C2DHQ3-F1
#
_cell.length_a   1.000
_cell.length_b   1.000
_cell.length_c   1.000
_cell.angle_alpha   90.00
_cell.angle_beta   90.00
_cell.angle_gamma   90.00
#
_symmetry.space_group_name_H-M   'P 1'
#
loop_
_entity.id
_entity.type
_entity.pdbx_description
1 polymer ?
#
loop_
_entity_poly.entity_id
_entity_poly.type
_entity_poly.pdbx_seq_one_letter_code
_entity_poly.pdbx_strand_id
1 'polypeptide(L)'
;MLYKTCFCKGYSQRHYQISCYLKDSFFLPERATAASLRVSWILAKKKRPFTDSETVKDCMLAVVDEVINDDKIKTSVASAIKNVPLSDTSNIRRVEILAADVYETLLGDLMKADNMSIAVDESTDKTDTAQLCIYVRFFDSKCFREELLCLLPLEGHTTGDIVFGKISIFFKDNGLDMMHVCMLVTDGAPSMTGKVNGLAARWSTVAPQLISLHCIVHQAVLCAKLSGALKTTMDNVMAFIRSTSSLQHRLFCMLLSEMSAEHHDLLLPNDVRWLSKGKALERFCGLREEIITFLRSSKQKKAETHLSRILDDNFMADACFLSDIFKHLNDLNLALQGRDKTAIDLVEQMCTFPVKLDLFATDLSIGRMLHFPPPRKCISSPAQITDVMTDFIARLKMNFAGRLDGLVLPTEVAVFVRDPFTVAIEGDLSARAKQVVPSIDEGKFTLELVDMRSSVTMAQELCTNGPTMFWTNVNVHHNSRCSLTDRTLHQCLRIALTTYEPKVTALVQNKKCHFSH
;
A
#
# COMPACT_ATOMS: atom_id res chain seq x y z
N MET A 1 -18.78 -39.26 34.94
CA MET A 1 -18.28 -40.56 35.44
C MET A 1 -17.84 -41.38 34.22
N LEU A 2 -16.60 -41.85 34.23
CA LEU A 2 -15.96 -42.63 33.18
C LEU A 2 -16.65 -44.01 32.94
N TYR A 3 -16.69 -44.51 31.70
CA TYR A 3 -15.88 -45.66 31.20
C TYR A 3 -16.49 -46.35 29.95
N LYS A 4 -15.65 -46.42 28.90
CA LYS A 4 -15.42 -47.46 27.88
C LYS A 4 -16.51 -48.48 27.53
N THR A 5 -16.70 -48.68 26.21
CA THR A 5 -16.69 -50.02 25.60
C THR A 5 -16.14 -49.97 24.18
N CYS A 6 -15.35 -50.99 23.83
CA CYS A 6 -14.51 -51.13 22.64
C CYS A 6 -15.22 -51.90 21.52
N PHE A 7 -14.95 -51.47 20.27
CA PHE A 7 -14.72 -52.25 19.04
C PHE A 7 -15.70 -53.37 18.61
N CYS A 8 -16.26 -53.24 17.40
CA CYS A 8 -15.64 -53.82 16.18
C CYS A 8 -16.37 -53.48 14.86
N LYS A 9 -15.60 -52.90 13.94
CA LYS A 9 -15.51 -53.12 12.47
C LYS A 9 -16.77 -53.42 11.65
N GLY A 10 -17.06 -52.48 10.74
CA GLY A 10 -17.76 -52.70 9.47
C GLY A 10 -18.35 -51.37 8.98
N TYR A 11 -18.17 -51.03 7.71
CA TYR A 11 -18.70 -49.84 7.01
C TYR A 11 -17.86 -48.54 7.04
N SER A 12 -16.76 -48.49 6.27
CA SER A 12 -16.35 -47.23 5.60
C SER A 12 -15.44 -47.48 4.39
N GLN A 13 -15.97 -48.09 3.32
CA GLN A 13 -15.21 -48.21 2.06
C GLN A 13 -16.00 -47.94 0.79
N ARG A 14 -17.24 -47.43 0.86
CA ARG A 14 -18.05 -47.12 -0.33
C ARG A 14 -18.44 -45.66 -0.55
N HIS A 15 -18.10 -44.74 0.36
CA HIS A 15 -18.43 -43.32 0.20
C HIS A 15 -17.25 -42.42 -0.22
N TYR A 16 -16.03 -42.95 -0.33
CA TYR A 16 -14.86 -42.16 -0.75
C TYR A 16 -14.58 -42.20 -2.27
N GLN A 17 -15.34 -42.98 -3.04
CA GLN A 17 -15.10 -43.15 -4.49
C GLN A 17 -15.94 -42.23 -5.39
N ILE A 18 -16.84 -41.42 -4.83
CA ILE A 18 -17.77 -40.59 -5.64
C ILE A 18 -17.35 -39.11 -5.71
N SER A 19 -16.42 -38.61 -4.86
CA SER A 19 -15.96 -37.20 -4.95
C SER A 19 -14.82 -36.94 -5.95
N CYS A 20 -14.28 -37.98 -6.60
CA CYS A 20 -13.17 -37.85 -7.54
C CYS A 20 -13.60 -37.70 -9.02
N TYR A 21 -14.90 -37.67 -9.33
CA TYR A 21 -15.39 -37.66 -10.72
C TYR A 21 -15.80 -36.29 -11.27
N LEU A 22 -15.60 -35.20 -10.53
CA LEU A 22 -15.95 -33.83 -10.97
C LEU A 22 -14.82 -32.80 -10.72
N LYS A 23 -13.56 -33.20 -10.98
CA LYS A 23 -12.44 -32.26 -11.20
C LYS A 23 -11.67 -32.69 -12.44
N ASP A 24 -12.09 -32.09 -13.56
CA ASP A 24 -11.35 -31.82 -14.79
C ASP A 24 -10.38 -32.90 -15.31
N SER A 25 -10.82 -33.55 -16.37
CA SER A 25 -10.03 -34.39 -17.28
C SER A 25 -9.01 -33.56 -18.06
N PHE A 26 -8.02 -32.97 -17.37
CA PHE A 26 -6.86 -32.39 -18.03
C PHE A 26 -5.89 -33.49 -18.48
N PHE A 27 -5.48 -33.48 -19.75
CA PHE A 27 -4.39 -34.30 -20.26
C PHE A 27 -3.06 -33.93 -19.56
N LEU A 28 -2.11 -34.87 -19.49
CA LEU A 28 -0.80 -34.66 -18.81
C LEU A 28 -0.08 -33.33 -19.18
N PRO A 29 -0.07 -32.87 -20.44
CA PRO A 29 0.56 -31.59 -20.81
C PRO A 29 -0.15 -30.35 -20.23
N GLU A 30 -1.47 -30.40 -20.07
CA GLU A 30 -2.26 -29.29 -19.54
C GLU A 30 -1.99 -29.13 -18.04
N ARG A 31 -1.85 -30.25 -17.31
CA ARG A 31 -1.45 -30.24 -15.89
C ARG A 31 -0.04 -29.66 -15.69
N ALA A 32 0.90 -30.02 -16.57
CA ALA A 32 2.26 -29.47 -16.53
C ALA A 32 2.26 -27.95 -16.79
N THR A 33 1.43 -27.48 -17.72
CA THR A 33 1.25 -26.05 -17.99
C THR A 33 0.61 -25.32 -16.81
N ALA A 34 -0.44 -25.88 -16.21
CA ALA A 34 -1.08 -25.32 -15.02
C ALA A 34 -0.10 -25.23 -13.82
N ALA A 35 0.76 -26.25 -13.63
CA ALA A 35 1.80 -26.22 -12.62
C ALA A 35 2.83 -25.11 -12.88
N SER A 36 3.27 -24.96 -14.12
CA SER A 36 4.19 -23.89 -14.55
C SER A 36 3.62 -22.50 -14.25
N LEU A 37 2.36 -22.23 -14.61
CA LEU A 37 1.66 -20.98 -14.29
C LEU A 37 1.62 -20.71 -12.78
N ARG A 38 1.32 -21.73 -11.96
CA ARG A 38 1.28 -21.57 -10.49
C ARG A 38 2.63 -21.22 -9.89
N VAL A 39 3.71 -21.87 -10.36
CA VAL A 39 5.08 -21.55 -9.91
C VAL A 39 5.44 -20.13 -10.31
N SER A 40 5.21 -19.74 -11.57
CA SER A 40 5.45 -18.39 -12.06
C SER A 40 4.68 -17.32 -11.29
N TRP A 41 3.41 -17.58 -10.97
CA TRP A 41 2.59 -16.69 -10.13
C TRP A 41 3.22 -16.46 -8.75
N ILE A 42 3.67 -17.53 -8.09
CA ILE A 42 4.30 -17.45 -6.77
C ILE A 42 5.61 -16.66 -6.85
N LEU A 43 6.46 -16.95 -7.82
CA LEU A 43 7.75 -16.27 -8.02
C LEU A 43 7.54 -14.77 -8.30
N ALA A 44 6.61 -14.43 -9.19
CA ALA A 44 6.26 -13.05 -9.53
C ALA A 44 5.72 -12.29 -8.31
N LYS A 45 4.78 -12.87 -7.54
CA LYS A 45 4.27 -12.27 -6.30
C LYS A 45 5.35 -12.05 -5.24
N LYS A 46 6.40 -12.89 -5.24
CA LYS A 46 7.57 -12.76 -4.36
C LYS A 46 8.68 -11.90 -4.96
N LYS A 47 8.48 -11.30 -6.13
CA LYS A 47 9.44 -10.44 -6.85
C LYS A 47 10.79 -11.15 -7.07
N ARG A 48 10.75 -12.45 -7.37
CA ARG A 48 11.94 -13.25 -7.64
C ARG A 48 12.38 -13.12 -9.10
N PRO A 49 13.68 -13.18 -9.39
CA PRO A 49 14.19 -13.26 -10.76
C PRO A 49 13.58 -14.43 -11.53
N PHE A 50 13.45 -14.30 -12.85
CA PHE A 50 12.90 -15.39 -13.68
C PHE A 50 13.76 -16.66 -13.63
N THR A 51 15.07 -16.50 -13.44
CA THR A 51 16.04 -17.60 -13.30
C THR A 51 15.76 -18.52 -12.11
N ASP A 52 15.06 -18.03 -11.08
CA ASP A 52 14.75 -18.83 -9.88
C ASP A 52 13.79 -19.99 -10.19
N SER A 53 13.08 -19.99 -11.32
CA SER A 53 12.17 -21.09 -11.67
C SER A 53 12.90 -22.41 -11.94
N GLU A 54 14.13 -22.34 -12.44
CA GLU A 54 14.97 -23.54 -12.61
C GLU A 54 15.44 -24.08 -11.26
N THR A 55 15.87 -23.19 -10.37
CA THR A 55 16.21 -23.56 -8.99
C THR A 55 15.02 -24.21 -8.27
N VAL A 56 13.80 -23.69 -8.46
CA VAL A 56 12.59 -24.32 -7.90
C VAL A 56 12.39 -25.74 -8.43
N LYS A 57 12.64 -25.98 -9.72
CA LYS A 57 12.57 -27.34 -10.30
C LYS A 57 13.60 -28.27 -9.66
N ASP A 58 14.84 -27.81 -9.50
CA ASP A 58 15.91 -28.60 -8.90
C ASP A 58 15.59 -28.93 -7.44
N CYS A 59 15.07 -27.97 -6.67
CA CYS A 59 14.57 -28.20 -5.31
C CYS A 59 13.47 -29.26 -5.27
N MET A 60 12.50 -29.21 -6.19
CA MET A 60 11.43 -30.21 -6.25
C MET A 60 11.98 -31.61 -6.53
N LEU A 61 12.96 -31.73 -7.44
CA LEU A 61 13.58 -33.02 -7.77
C LEU A 61 14.41 -33.57 -6.61
N ALA A 62 15.17 -32.73 -5.91
CA ALA A 62 15.94 -33.13 -4.73
C ALA A 62 15.03 -33.65 -3.61
N VAL A 63 13.90 -32.96 -3.36
CA VAL A 63 12.90 -33.40 -2.37
C VAL A 63 12.28 -34.74 -2.76
N VAL A 64 11.94 -34.93 -4.04
CA VAL A 64 11.38 -36.20 -4.53
C VAL A 64 12.36 -37.35 -4.38
N ASP A 65 13.66 -37.09 -4.61
CA ASP A 65 14.68 -38.12 -4.49
C ASP A 65 14.89 -38.58 -3.05
N GLU A 66 14.80 -37.67 -2.08
CA GLU A 66 14.98 -37.98 -0.65
C GLU A 66 13.70 -38.55 0.00
N VAL A 67 12.52 -37.99 -0.31
CA VAL A 67 11.27 -38.30 0.42
C VAL A 67 10.56 -39.54 -0.12
N ILE A 68 10.72 -39.86 -1.41
CA ILE A 68 10.00 -40.99 -2.04
C ILE A 68 10.92 -42.21 -2.10
N ASN A 69 10.63 -43.22 -1.27
CA ASN A 69 11.42 -44.46 -1.21
C ASN A 69 11.04 -45.51 -2.28
N ASP A 70 9.86 -45.40 -2.89
CA ASP A 70 9.41 -46.31 -3.95
C ASP A 70 9.96 -45.82 -5.30
N ASP A 71 10.88 -46.58 -5.91
CA ASP A 71 11.56 -46.21 -7.16
C ASP A 71 10.62 -46.01 -8.34
N LYS A 72 9.50 -46.74 -8.39
CA LYS A 72 8.53 -46.63 -9.48
C LYS A 72 7.74 -45.32 -9.36
N ILE A 73 7.30 -44.99 -8.15
CA ILE A 73 6.63 -43.72 -7.86
C ILE A 73 7.61 -42.56 -8.05
N LYS A 74 8.84 -42.68 -7.54
CA LYS A 74 9.91 -41.68 -7.67
C LYS A 74 10.15 -41.35 -9.15
N THR A 75 10.39 -42.36 -9.98
CA THR A 75 10.64 -42.17 -11.42
C THR A 75 9.44 -41.51 -12.12
N SER A 76 8.23 -41.94 -11.79
CA SER A 76 7.00 -41.38 -12.37
C SER A 76 6.82 -39.90 -12.00
N VAL A 77 6.98 -39.54 -10.73
CA VAL A 77 6.82 -38.17 -10.23
C VAL A 77 7.94 -37.27 -10.72
N ALA A 78 9.19 -37.73 -10.66
CA ALA A 78 10.34 -36.98 -11.17
C ALA A 78 10.20 -36.70 -12.67
N SER A 79 9.73 -37.66 -13.46
CA SER A 79 9.42 -37.46 -14.89
C SER A 79 8.34 -36.40 -15.09
N ALA A 80 7.26 -36.45 -14.30
CA ALA A 80 6.20 -35.44 -14.35
C ALA A 80 6.71 -34.02 -14.03
N ILE A 81 7.58 -33.87 -13.01
CA ILE A 81 8.19 -32.59 -12.64
C ILE A 81 9.15 -32.08 -13.73
N LYS A 82 9.98 -32.96 -14.30
CA LYS A 82 10.90 -32.60 -15.39
C LYS A 82 10.15 -32.02 -16.58
N ASN A 83 8.96 -32.55 -16.88
CA ASN A 83 8.08 -32.10 -17.96
C ASN A 83 7.38 -30.76 -17.66
N VAL A 84 7.43 -30.22 -16.45
CA VAL A 84 6.90 -28.87 -16.16
C VAL A 84 7.83 -27.82 -16.79
N PRO A 85 7.35 -26.95 -17.68
CA PRO A 85 8.19 -25.94 -18.33
C PRO A 85 8.49 -24.80 -17.35
N LEU A 86 9.67 -24.84 -16.73
CA LEU A 86 10.15 -23.86 -15.73
C LEU A 86 11.51 -23.24 -16.11
N SER A 87 11.86 -23.23 -17.41
CA SER A 87 13.01 -22.42 -17.85
C SER A 87 12.72 -20.93 -17.63
N ASP A 88 13.77 -20.12 -17.58
CA ASP A 88 13.67 -18.66 -17.52
C ASP A 88 12.69 -18.07 -18.55
N THR A 89 12.80 -18.53 -19.80
CA THR A 89 12.00 -18.12 -20.95
C THR A 89 10.55 -18.59 -20.82
N SER A 90 10.34 -19.79 -20.28
CA SER A 90 8.99 -20.28 -19.98
C SER A 90 8.35 -19.44 -18.90
N ASN A 91 9.10 -19.11 -17.85
CA ASN A 91 8.64 -18.31 -16.72
C ASN A 91 8.25 -16.89 -17.15
N ILE A 92 9.06 -16.24 -18.00
CA ILE A 92 8.71 -14.95 -18.63
C ILE A 92 7.34 -15.05 -19.32
N ARG A 93 7.19 -15.99 -20.25
CA ARG A 93 5.93 -16.18 -20.99
C ARG A 93 4.74 -16.47 -20.08
N ARG A 94 4.95 -17.24 -19.00
CA ARG A 94 3.88 -17.52 -18.02
C ARG A 94 3.48 -16.27 -17.26
N VAL A 95 4.44 -15.45 -16.85
CA VAL A 95 4.16 -14.18 -16.17
C VAL A 95 3.43 -13.22 -17.11
N GLU A 96 3.80 -13.15 -18.38
CA GLU A 96 3.09 -12.34 -19.40
C GLU A 96 1.62 -12.77 -19.53
N ILE A 97 1.35 -14.08 -19.65
CA ILE A 97 -0.02 -14.61 -19.74
C ILE A 97 -0.81 -14.30 -18.46
N LEU A 98 -0.22 -14.52 -17.29
CA LEU A 98 -0.88 -14.24 -16.00
C LEU A 98 -1.14 -12.75 -15.81
N ALA A 99 -0.21 -11.89 -16.23
CA ALA A 99 -0.36 -10.44 -16.14
C ALA A 99 -1.47 -9.97 -17.09
N ALA A 100 -1.53 -10.50 -18.32
CA ALA A 100 -2.60 -10.18 -19.27
C ALA A 100 -3.98 -10.57 -18.73
N ASP A 101 -4.14 -11.78 -18.20
CA ASP A 101 -5.41 -12.25 -17.60
C ASP A 101 -5.88 -11.37 -16.42
N VAL A 102 -4.96 -11.03 -15.52
CA VAL A 102 -5.25 -10.11 -14.40
C VAL A 102 -5.60 -8.71 -14.91
N TYR A 103 -4.89 -8.22 -15.92
CA TYR A 103 -5.10 -6.89 -16.49
C TYR A 103 -6.43 -6.79 -17.24
N GLU A 104 -6.79 -7.79 -18.03
CA GLU A 104 -8.11 -7.87 -18.70
C GLU A 104 -9.25 -7.88 -17.67
N THR A 105 -9.09 -8.64 -16.59
CA THR A 105 -10.06 -8.65 -15.48
C THR A 105 -10.18 -7.25 -14.85
N LEU A 106 -9.06 -6.60 -14.56
CA LEU A 106 -9.01 -5.25 -14.00
C LEU A 106 -9.74 -4.24 -14.90
N LEU A 107 -9.43 -4.23 -16.21
CA LEU A 107 -10.10 -3.35 -17.16
C LEU A 107 -11.61 -3.62 -17.24
N GLY A 108 -12.00 -4.90 -17.28
CA GLY A 108 -13.41 -5.30 -17.30
C GLY A 108 -14.18 -4.86 -16.07
N ASP A 109 -13.54 -4.76 -14.91
CA ASP A 109 -14.15 -4.23 -13.68
C ASP A 109 -14.16 -2.69 -13.68
N LEU A 110 -13.10 -2.04 -14.16
CA LEU A 110 -13.03 -0.58 -14.27
C LEU A 110 -14.08 -0.01 -15.23
N MET A 111 -14.35 -0.68 -16.35
CA MET A 111 -15.40 -0.28 -17.30
C MET A 111 -16.81 -0.33 -16.69
N LYS A 112 -17.01 -1.11 -15.63
CA LYS A 112 -18.29 -1.23 -14.91
C LYS A 112 -18.36 -0.34 -13.68
N ALA A 113 -17.23 0.21 -13.24
CA ALA A 113 -17.17 1.05 -12.05
C ALA A 113 -17.79 2.42 -12.35
N ASP A 114 -18.73 2.84 -11.50
CA ASP A 114 -19.37 4.16 -11.62
C ASP A 114 -18.37 5.29 -11.37
N ASN A 115 -17.44 5.08 -10.44
CA ASN A 115 -16.43 6.05 -10.07
C ASN A 115 -15.10 5.37 -9.72
N MET A 116 -14.01 6.05 -10.04
CA MET A 116 -12.66 5.65 -9.67
C MET A 116 -11.82 6.85 -9.24
N SER A 117 -10.78 6.57 -8.46
CA SER A 117 -9.76 7.52 -8.04
C SER A 117 -8.40 7.05 -8.53
N ILE A 118 -7.55 8.00 -8.90
CA ILE A 118 -6.25 7.70 -9.51
C ILE A 118 -5.15 8.42 -8.75
N ALA A 119 -4.07 7.70 -8.46
CA ALA A 119 -2.83 8.27 -7.98
C ALA A 119 -1.76 8.13 -9.08
N VAL A 120 -1.11 9.24 -9.40
CA VAL A 120 0.00 9.25 -10.36
C VAL A 120 1.29 9.69 -9.68
N ASP A 121 2.37 9.00 -10.01
CA ASP A 121 3.72 9.31 -9.52
C ASP A 121 4.74 9.06 -10.62
N GLU A 122 5.77 9.90 -10.69
CA GLU A 122 6.83 9.78 -11.70
C GLU A 122 8.09 9.19 -11.06
N SER A 123 8.69 8.20 -11.72
CA SER A 123 10.02 7.71 -11.34
C SER A 123 10.86 7.47 -12.58
N THR A 124 12.15 7.74 -12.50
CA THR A 124 13.11 7.41 -13.56
C THR A 124 13.62 5.98 -13.41
N ASP A 125 13.65 5.23 -14.50
CA ASP A 125 14.26 3.89 -14.51
C ASP A 125 15.79 3.94 -14.71
N LYS A 126 16.44 2.77 -14.72
CA LYS A 126 17.91 2.66 -14.86
C LYS A 126 18.43 3.07 -16.25
N THR A 127 17.54 3.28 -17.21
CA THR A 127 17.83 3.71 -18.58
C THR A 127 17.49 5.19 -18.79
N ASP A 128 17.33 5.94 -17.69
CA ASP A 128 17.00 7.36 -17.67
C ASP A 128 15.65 7.70 -18.33
N THR A 129 14.76 6.72 -18.48
CA THR A 129 13.40 6.95 -18.98
C THR A 129 12.48 7.24 -17.81
N ALA A 130 11.78 8.38 -17.87
CA ALA A 130 10.73 8.70 -16.91
C ALA A 130 9.54 7.76 -17.12
N GLN A 131 9.12 7.10 -16.06
CA GLN A 131 7.99 6.18 -16.02
C GLN A 131 6.90 6.79 -15.16
N LEU A 132 5.74 7.05 -15.76
CA LEU A 132 4.55 7.48 -15.04
C LEU A 132 3.83 6.25 -14.50
N CYS A 133 3.83 6.12 -13.19
CA CYS A 133 3.12 5.05 -12.50
C CYS A 133 1.70 5.50 -12.17
N ILE A 134 0.71 4.70 -12.56
CA ILE A 134 -0.71 4.99 -12.33
C ILE A 134 -1.32 3.88 -11.47
N TYR A 135 -1.77 4.24 -10.27
CA TYR A 135 -2.59 3.39 -9.42
C TYR A 135 -4.04 3.82 -9.51
N VAL A 136 -4.95 2.86 -9.48
CA VAL A 136 -6.39 3.09 -9.48
C VAL A 136 -7.02 2.47 -8.23
N ARG A 137 -7.96 3.21 -7.64
CA ARG A 137 -8.82 2.73 -6.56
C ARG A 137 -10.28 2.91 -6.93
N PHE A 138 -11.03 1.83 -6.88
CA PHE A 138 -12.43 1.78 -7.34
C PHE A 138 -13.22 0.73 -6.55
N PHE A 139 -14.54 0.76 -6.66
CA PHE A 139 -15.43 -0.23 -6.06
C PHE A 139 -15.88 -1.23 -7.12
N ASP A 140 -15.59 -2.52 -6.93
CA ASP A 140 -15.90 -3.58 -7.93
C ASP A 140 -17.30 -4.19 -7.76
N SER A 141 -18.21 -3.49 -7.07
CA SER A 141 -19.49 -3.99 -6.56
C SER A 141 -19.42 -4.95 -5.37
N LYS A 142 -18.23 -5.37 -4.92
CA LYS A 142 -18.06 -6.27 -3.77
C LYS A 142 -17.14 -5.73 -2.69
N CYS A 143 -16.10 -4.98 -3.06
CA CYS A 143 -15.18 -4.31 -2.15
C CYS A 143 -14.42 -3.19 -2.88
N PHE A 144 -13.73 -2.34 -2.11
CA PHE A 144 -12.76 -1.42 -2.69
C PHE A 144 -11.51 -2.19 -3.12
N ARG A 145 -11.08 -1.95 -4.36
CA ARG A 145 -9.83 -2.47 -4.92
C ARG A 145 -8.82 -1.34 -5.07
N GLU A 146 -7.55 -1.65 -4.86
CA GLU A 146 -6.41 -0.79 -5.12
C GLU A 146 -5.42 -1.57 -5.98
N GLU A 147 -5.27 -1.18 -7.24
CA GLU A 147 -4.48 -1.92 -8.21
C GLU A 147 -3.54 -0.99 -8.99
N LEU A 148 -2.40 -1.52 -9.41
CA LEU A 148 -1.54 -0.86 -10.39
C LEU A 148 -2.24 -0.93 -11.75
N LEU A 149 -2.59 0.22 -12.32
CA LEU A 149 -3.26 0.29 -13.61
C LEU A 149 -2.26 0.14 -14.74
N CYS A 150 -1.24 1.01 -14.79
CA CYS A 150 -0.21 0.94 -15.83
C CYS A 150 1.06 1.70 -15.45
N LEU A 151 2.13 1.42 -16.20
CA LEU A 151 3.34 2.21 -16.27
C LEU A 151 3.43 2.80 -17.68
N LEU A 152 3.41 4.13 -17.79
CA LEU A 152 3.49 4.81 -19.08
C LEU A 152 4.86 5.48 -19.24
N PRO A 153 5.67 5.08 -20.23
CA PRO A 153 6.93 5.73 -20.50
C PRO A 153 6.69 7.15 -21.05
N LEU A 154 7.39 8.11 -20.46
CA LEU A 154 7.43 9.50 -20.88
C LEU A 154 8.75 9.76 -21.59
N GLU A 155 8.70 9.76 -22.92
CA GLU A 155 9.86 10.03 -23.77
C GLU A 155 10.08 11.54 -23.91
N GLY A 156 11.29 12.00 -23.57
CA GLY A 156 11.67 13.41 -23.69
C GLY A 156 11.17 14.27 -22.53
N HIS A 157 10.07 15.00 -22.74
CA HIS A 157 9.58 16.01 -21.79
C HIS A 157 8.46 15.45 -20.89
N THR A 158 8.40 15.91 -19.64
CA THR A 158 7.40 15.50 -18.62
C THR A 158 6.42 16.63 -18.27
N THR A 159 6.01 17.41 -19.28
CA THR A 159 5.05 18.50 -19.07
C THR A 159 3.64 17.96 -18.80
N GLY A 160 2.79 18.76 -18.14
CA GLY A 160 1.40 18.36 -17.87
C GLY A 160 0.58 18.05 -19.12
N ASP A 161 0.93 18.65 -20.27
CA ASP A 161 0.33 18.35 -21.57
C ASP A 161 0.66 16.93 -22.05
N ILE A 162 1.93 16.53 -21.96
CA ILE A 162 2.40 15.21 -22.38
C ILE A 162 1.82 14.12 -21.47
N VAL A 163 1.86 14.36 -20.16
CA VAL A 163 1.29 13.43 -19.16
C VAL A 163 -0.22 13.26 -19.42
N PHE A 164 -0.96 14.36 -19.59
CA PHE A 164 -2.37 14.32 -19.90
C PHE A 164 -2.66 13.59 -21.23
N GLY A 165 -1.87 13.86 -22.27
CA GLY A 165 -2.01 13.20 -23.57
C GLY A 165 -1.79 11.68 -23.50
N LYS A 166 -0.75 11.23 -22.79
CA LYS A 166 -0.47 9.80 -22.59
C LYS A 166 -1.59 9.10 -21.83
N ILE A 167 -2.11 9.71 -20.76
CA ILE A 167 -3.25 9.18 -20.01
C ILE A 167 -4.49 9.15 -20.89
N SER A 168 -4.78 10.22 -21.62
CA SER A 168 -5.98 10.30 -22.48
C SER A 168 -5.98 9.23 -23.57
N ILE A 169 -4.83 9.00 -24.20
CA ILE A 169 -4.66 7.92 -25.20
C ILE A 169 -4.87 6.56 -24.52
N PHE A 170 -4.25 6.33 -23.36
CA PHE A 170 -4.42 5.08 -22.61
C PHE A 170 -5.91 4.82 -22.27
N PHE A 171 -6.63 5.83 -21.75
CA PHE A 171 -8.05 5.70 -21.42
C PHE A 171 -8.87 5.36 -22.66
N LYS A 172 -8.66 6.08 -23.76
CA LYS A 172 -9.35 5.84 -25.02
C LYS A 172 -9.09 4.44 -25.57
N ASP A 173 -7.84 3.99 -25.60
CA ASP A 173 -7.45 2.70 -26.17
C ASP A 173 -7.99 1.51 -25.35
N ASN A 174 -8.22 1.71 -24.05
CA ASN A 174 -8.77 0.70 -23.16
C ASN A 174 -10.28 0.87 -22.89
N GLY A 175 -10.97 1.77 -23.60
CA GLY A 175 -12.42 1.98 -23.45
C GLY A 175 -12.84 2.52 -22.08
N LEU A 176 -11.94 3.23 -21.37
CA LEU A 176 -12.21 3.85 -20.08
C LEU A 176 -12.65 5.30 -20.27
N ASP A 177 -13.63 5.74 -19.47
CA ASP A 177 -14.10 7.12 -19.48
C ASP A 177 -13.38 7.94 -18.39
N MET A 178 -12.71 9.02 -18.83
CA MET A 178 -12.05 9.97 -17.93
C MET A 178 -13.05 10.72 -17.02
N MET A 179 -14.34 10.76 -17.39
CA MET A 179 -15.42 11.31 -16.56
C MET A 179 -15.69 10.48 -15.30
N HIS A 180 -15.41 9.19 -15.31
CA HIS A 180 -15.61 8.36 -14.12
C HIS A 180 -14.49 8.56 -13.08
N VAL A 181 -13.46 9.35 -13.39
CA VAL A 181 -12.39 9.68 -12.43
C VAL A 181 -12.84 10.84 -11.55
N CYS A 182 -13.20 10.54 -10.31
CA CYS A 182 -13.66 11.54 -9.34
C CYS A 182 -12.51 12.20 -8.57
N MET A 183 -11.34 11.57 -8.52
CA MET A 183 -10.20 12.07 -7.76
C MET A 183 -8.86 11.76 -8.43
N LEU A 184 -7.97 12.75 -8.44
CA LEU A 184 -6.59 12.64 -8.92
C LEU A 184 -5.61 13.06 -7.82
N VAL A 185 -4.73 12.15 -7.41
CA VAL A 185 -3.67 12.38 -6.43
C VAL A 185 -2.32 12.47 -7.16
N THR A 186 -1.56 13.54 -6.93
CA THR A 186 -0.25 13.78 -7.59
C THR A 186 0.84 14.16 -6.60
N ASP A 187 2.11 14.11 -7.00
CA ASP A 187 3.27 14.52 -6.19
C ASP A 187 3.39 16.03 -5.93
N GLY A 188 2.48 16.84 -6.50
CA GLY A 188 2.49 18.30 -6.33
C GLY A 188 3.45 19.04 -7.27
N ALA A 189 4.13 18.36 -8.21
CA ALA A 189 5.02 19.02 -9.15
C ALA A 189 4.27 20.04 -10.02
N PRO A 190 4.93 21.11 -10.52
CA PRO A 190 4.28 22.11 -11.38
C PRO A 190 3.66 21.53 -12.66
N SER A 191 4.23 20.47 -13.23
CA SER A 191 3.67 19.73 -14.36
C SER A 191 2.36 19.00 -14.01
N MET A 192 2.16 18.66 -12.73
CA MET A 192 0.97 17.96 -12.26
C MET A 192 -0.12 18.94 -11.77
N THR A 193 0.25 19.92 -10.95
CA THR A 193 -0.69 20.80 -10.24
C THR A 193 -0.76 22.23 -10.77
N GLY A 194 0.00 22.57 -11.82
CA GLY A 194 -0.01 23.90 -12.42
C GLY A 194 -1.43 24.36 -12.79
N LYS A 195 -1.81 25.56 -12.34
CA LYS A 195 -3.20 26.09 -12.46
C LYS A 195 -3.77 26.14 -13.87
N VAL A 196 -2.91 26.21 -14.88
CA VAL A 196 -3.29 26.30 -16.30
C VAL A 196 -2.74 25.11 -17.09
N ASN A 197 -1.44 24.87 -16.96
CA ASN A 197 -0.73 23.89 -17.78
C ASN A 197 -0.52 22.53 -17.11
N GLY A 198 -0.93 22.37 -15.85
CA GLY A 198 -0.76 21.12 -15.11
C GLY A 198 -1.74 20.03 -15.56
N LEU A 199 -1.38 18.78 -15.29
CA LEU A 199 -2.25 17.61 -15.50
C LEU A 199 -3.65 17.82 -14.89
N ALA A 200 -3.71 18.25 -13.63
CA ALA A 200 -4.96 18.42 -12.90
C ALA A 200 -5.87 19.48 -13.55
N ALA A 201 -5.31 20.62 -13.95
CA ALA A 201 -6.05 21.68 -14.62
C ALA A 201 -6.63 21.20 -15.96
N ARG A 202 -5.82 20.49 -16.76
CA ARG A 202 -6.22 19.93 -18.05
C ARG A 202 -7.32 18.88 -17.90
N TRP A 203 -7.14 17.94 -16.97
CA TRP A 203 -8.14 16.90 -16.71
C TRP A 203 -9.45 17.48 -16.20
N SER A 204 -9.41 18.52 -15.38
CA SER A 204 -10.62 19.22 -14.90
C SER A 204 -11.43 19.86 -16.04
N THR A 205 -10.84 20.14 -17.21
CA THR A 205 -11.62 20.62 -18.36
C THR A 205 -12.44 19.52 -19.03
N VAL A 206 -11.98 18.27 -18.92
CA VAL A 206 -12.70 17.09 -19.43
C VAL A 206 -13.68 16.60 -18.38
N ALA A 207 -13.27 16.51 -17.12
CA ALA A 207 -14.06 16.05 -15.98
C ALA A 207 -14.16 17.15 -14.90
N PRO A 208 -15.13 18.08 -14.98
CA PRO A 208 -15.26 19.20 -14.04
C PRO A 208 -15.50 18.81 -12.58
N GLN A 209 -15.99 17.60 -12.33
CA GLN A 209 -16.20 16.99 -11.02
C GLN A 209 -14.91 16.47 -10.37
N LEU A 210 -13.79 16.46 -11.10
CA LEU A 210 -12.52 15.93 -10.63
C LEU A 210 -11.98 16.72 -9.43
N ILE A 211 -11.74 16.03 -8.33
CA ILE A 211 -11.04 16.58 -7.18
C ILE A 211 -9.55 16.26 -7.31
N SER A 212 -8.71 17.28 -7.41
CA SER A 212 -7.26 17.09 -7.41
C SER A 212 -6.65 17.30 -6.03
N LEU A 213 -5.88 16.33 -5.55
CA LEU A 213 -5.16 16.37 -4.29
C LEU A 213 -3.66 16.26 -4.52
N HIS A 214 -2.90 16.96 -3.67
CA HIS A 214 -1.46 16.75 -3.56
C HIS A 214 -1.21 15.66 -2.52
N CYS A 215 -0.46 14.63 -2.90
CA CYS A 215 -0.09 13.49 -2.10
C CYS A 215 0.38 13.89 -0.70
N ILE A 216 -0.32 13.39 0.31
CA ILE A 216 -0.10 13.72 1.72
C ILE A 216 1.31 13.35 2.17
N VAL A 217 1.85 12.23 1.64
CA VAL A 217 3.22 11.79 1.92
C VAL A 217 4.24 12.81 1.41
N HIS A 218 4.06 13.29 0.18
CA HIS A 218 4.93 14.33 -0.39
C HIS A 218 4.81 15.65 0.38
N GLN A 219 3.60 16.05 0.77
CA GLN A 219 3.40 17.23 1.62
C GLN A 219 4.11 17.12 2.96
N ALA A 220 3.98 15.99 3.67
CA ALA A 220 4.64 15.75 4.95
C ALA A 220 6.18 15.83 4.81
N VAL A 221 6.74 15.32 3.71
CA VAL A 221 8.17 15.44 3.40
C VAL A 221 8.58 16.90 3.18
N LEU A 222 7.77 17.69 2.47
CA LEU A 222 8.03 19.11 2.25
C LEU A 222 8.01 19.93 3.54
N CYS A 223 7.23 19.52 4.56
CA CYS A 223 7.22 20.17 5.86
C CYS A 223 8.58 20.08 6.57
N ALA A 224 9.30 18.98 6.38
CA ALA A 224 10.52 18.64 7.11
C ALA A 224 11.81 19.05 6.40
N LYS A 225 11.74 20.00 5.46
CA LYS A 225 12.91 20.49 4.73
C LYS A 225 13.92 21.15 5.68
N LEU A 226 15.15 20.62 5.69
CA LEU A 226 16.25 21.18 6.47
C LEU A 226 16.79 22.49 5.87
N SER A 227 17.22 23.40 6.74
CA SER A 227 17.90 24.64 6.40
C SER A 227 18.94 25.00 7.47
N GLY A 228 19.80 25.98 7.19
CA GLY A 228 20.78 26.51 8.15
C GLY A 228 21.70 25.44 8.75
N ALA A 229 21.97 25.55 10.05
CA ALA A 229 22.89 24.69 10.79
C ALA A 229 22.51 23.19 10.70
N LEU A 230 21.23 22.83 10.85
CA LEU A 230 20.80 21.43 10.77
C LEU A 230 21.01 20.82 9.37
N LYS A 231 20.85 21.62 8.31
CA LYS A 231 21.20 21.16 6.96
C LYS A 231 22.70 20.88 6.85
N THR A 232 23.53 21.79 7.38
CA THR A 232 24.98 21.60 7.41
C THR A 232 25.38 20.37 8.22
N THR A 233 24.77 20.15 9.39
CA THR A 233 24.97 18.94 10.21
C THR A 233 24.62 17.69 9.41
N MET A 234 23.46 17.67 8.76
CA MET A 234 23.04 16.57 7.92
C MET A 234 24.01 16.29 6.76
N ASP A 235 24.40 17.32 6.01
CA ASP A 235 25.33 17.20 4.88
C ASP A 235 26.71 16.68 5.34
N ASN A 236 27.15 17.07 6.55
CA ASN A 236 28.39 16.58 7.15
C ASN A 236 28.31 15.11 7.58
N VAL A 237 27.19 14.67 8.18
CA VAL A 237 26.94 13.24 8.46
C VAL A 237 26.94 12.45 7.14
N MET A 238 26.32 12.99 6.08
CA MET A 238 26.30 12.33 4.78
C MET A 238 27.65 12.27 4.12
N ALA A 239 28.49 13.29 4.27
CA ALA A 239 29.87 13.24 3.81
C ALA A 239 30.68 12.16 4.53
N PHE A 240 30.38 11.89 5.81
CA PHE A 240 31.00 10.80 6.56
C PHE A 240 30.58 9.42 6.02
N ILE A 241 29.29 9.23 5.79
CA ILE A 241 28.72 7.97 5.27
C ILE A 241 29.14 7.71 3.83
N ARG A 242 29.17 8.76 2.99
CA ARG A 242 29.64 8.71 1.60
C ARG A 242 31.17 8.61 1.61
N SER A 243 31.70 7.45 1.97
CA SER A 243 33.11 7.15 1.76
C SER A 243 33.44 7.36 0.29
N THR A 244 34.28 8.37 -0.01
CA THR A 244 34.77 8.61 -1.37
C THR A 244 35.75 7.54 -1.85
N SER A 245 35.98 6.50 -1.04
CA SER A 245 36.90 5.39 -1.32
C SER A 245 36.26 4.05 -0.97
N SER A 246 36.09 3.18 -1.97
CA SER A 246 35.64 1.81 -1.76
C SER A 246 36.54 1.02 -0.80
N LEU A 247 37.84 1.35 -0.76
CA LEU A 247 38.79 0.77 0.18
C LEU A 247 38.49 1.20 1.63
N GLN A 248 38.30 2.49 1.88
CA GLN A 248 38.01 2.98 3.23
C GLN A 248 36.71 2.42 3.79
N HIS A 249 35.69 2.28 2.93
CA HIS A 249 34.44 1.65 3.32
C HIS A 249 34.64 0.18 3.73
N ARG A 250 35.35 -0.63 2.92
CA ARG A 250 35.67 -2.02 3.28
C ARG A 250 36.48 -2.12 4.57
N LEU A 251 37.47 -1.24 4.77
CA LEU A 251 38.27 -1.18 6.00
C LEU A 251 37.39 -0.85 7.22
N PHE A 252 36.44 0.09 7.07
CA PHE A 252 35.50 0.42 8.12
C PHE A 252 34.58 -0.76 8.47
N CYS A 253 34.01 -1.45 7.48
CA CYS A 253 33.16 -2.63 7.73
C CYS A 253 33.92 -3.78 8.40
N MET A 254 35.21 -3.95 8.09
CA MET A 254 36.07 -4.90 8.82
C MET A 254 36.24 -4.49 10.28
N LEU A 255 36.55 -3.21 10.56
CA LEU A 255 36.65 -2.70 11.92
C LEU A 255 35.35 -2.90 12.71
N LEU A 256 34.19 -2.61 12.11
CA LEU A 256 32.89 -2.83 12.74
C LEU A 256 32.69 -4.30 13.16
N SER A 257 33.15 -5.23 12.32
CA SER A 257 33.08 -6.66 12.62
C SER A 257 34.04 -7.05 13.74
N GLU A 258 35.26 -6.51 13.75
CA GLU A 258 36.25 -6.73 14.82
C GLU A 258 35.79 -6.19 16.18
N MET A 259 35.12 -5.03 16.17
CA MET A 259 34.57 -4.40 17.38
C MET A 259 33.26 -5.03 17.86
N SER A 260 32.73 -6.05 17.15
CA SER A 260 31.42 -6.65 17.41
C SER A 260 30.30 -5.59 17.48
N ALA A 261 30.35 -4.61 16.58
CA ALA A 261 29.42 -3.50 16.54
C ALA A 261 27.99 -3.96 16.27
N GLU A 262 27.00 -3.23 16.79
CA GLU A 262 25.57 -3.52 16.59
C GLU A 262 25.15 -3.44 15.11
N HIS A 263 25.87 -2.63 14.32
CA HIS A 263 25.64 -2.48 12.89
C HIS A 263 26.92 -2.77 12.12
N HIS A 264 26.80 -3.53 11.03
CA HIS A 264 27.93 -3.91 10.17
C HIS A 264 28.24 -2.90 9.06
N ASP A 265 27.42 -1.84 8.92
CA ASP A 265 27.62 -0.79 7.91
C ASP A 265 26.78 0.46 8.19
N LEU A 266 27.21 1.60 7.66
CA LEU A 266 26.45 2.85 7.58
C LEU A 266 25.55 2.88 6.35
N LEU A 267 24.33 3.38 6.53
CA LEU A 267 23.37 3.47 5.44
C LEU A 267 23.57 4.73 4.63
N LEU A 268 23.88 4.59 3.33
CA LEU A 268 23.80 5.69 2.38
C LEU A 268 22.33 6.09 2.18
N PRO A 269 21.91 7.29 2.61
CA PRO A 269 20.56 7.72 2.35
C PRO A 269 20.43 8.17 0.91
N ASN A 270 19.27 7.85 0.34
CA ASN A 270 18.85 8.37 -0.94
C ASN A 270 18.02 9.64 -0.67
N ASP A 271 18.33 10.73 -1.36
CA ASP A 271 17.60 11.99 -1.26
C ASP A 271 16.11 11.86 -1.63
N VAL A 272 15.78 10.86 -2.47
CA VAL A 272 14.39 10.55 -2.87
C VAL A 272 13.60 9.85 -1.76
N ARG A 273 14.27 9.16 -0.82
CA ARG A 273 13.60 8.39 0.24
C ARG A 273 13.94 8.94 1.62
N TRP A 274 13.15 9.92 2.06
CA TRP A 274 13.19 10.50 3.41
C TRP A 274 13.43 9.47 4.53
N LEU A 275 12.76 8.30 4.47
CA LEU A 275 12.91 7.21 5.44
C LEU A 275 14.36 6.76 5.67
N SER A 276 15.22 6.92 4.67
CA SER A 276 16.63 6.54 4.77
C SER A 276 17.46 7.53 5.60
N LYS A 277 17.07 8.81 5.66
CA LYS A 277 17.79 9.87 6.38
C LYS A 277 17.80 9.62 7.89
N GLY A 278 16.63 9.32 8.47
CA GLY A 278 16.53 8.98 9.89
C GLY A 278 17.32 7.72 10.24
N LYS A 279 17.22 6.65 9.44
CA LYS A 279 17.97 5.41 9.67
C LYS A 279 19.49 5.61 9.54
N ALA A 280 19.92 6.45 8.61
CA ALA A 280 21.33 6.79 8.44
C ALA A 280 21.89 7.54 9.67
N LEU A 281 21.13 8.52 10.18
CA LEU A 281 21.46 9.26 11.40
C LEU A 281 21.47 8.37 12.65
N GLU A 282 20.47 7.50 12.79
CA GLU A 282 20.38 6.53 13.88
C GLU A 282 21.62 5.63 13.93
N ARG A 283 22.02 5.05 12.79
CA ARG A 283 23.24 4.24 12.70
C ARG A 283 24.51 5.05 12.94
N PHE A 284 24.59 6.27 12.41
CA PHE A 284 25.73 7.16 12.63
C PHE A 284 25.92 7.46 14.12
N CYS A 285 24.84 7.79 14.84
CA CYS A 285 24.89 8.04 16.27
C CYS A 285 25.23 6.76 17.05
N GLY A 286 24.64 5.62 16.67
CA GLY A 286 24.91 4.32 17.29
C GLY A 286 26.36 3.83 17.15
N LEU A 287 27.01 4.15 16.02
CA LEU A 287 28.39 3.75 15.68
C LEU A 287 29.44 4.80 16.05
N ARG A 288 29.12 5.79 16.89
CA ARG A 288 30.01 6.92 17.17
C ARG A 288 31.42 6.51 17.60
N GLU A 289 31.54 5.55 18.50
CA GLU A 289 32.84 5.13 19.06
C GLU A 289 33.69 4.38 18.03
N GLU A 290 33.04 3.53 17.23
CA GLU A 290 33.64 2.81 16.11
C GLU A 290 34.12 3.80 15.04
N ILE A 291 33.32 4.82 14.75
CA ILE A 291 33.67 5.91 13.83
C ILE A 291 34.89 6.68 14.34
N ILE A 292 34.91 7.08 15.61
CA ILE A 292 36.05 7.77 16.22
C ILE A 292 37.31 6.91 16.13
N THR A 293 37.20 5.61 16.42
CA THR A 293 38.31 4.65 16.35
C THR A 293 38.85 4.51 14.93
N PHE A 294 37.96 4.41 13.94
CA PHE A 294 38.33 4.38 12.53
C PHE A 294 39.03 5.67 12.07
N LEU A 295 38.50 6.82 12.47
CA LEU A 295 39.06 8.12 12.09
C LEU A 295 40.45 8.35 12.70
N ARG A 296 40.69 7.92 13.95
CA ARG A 296 41.99 8.01 14.62
C ARG A 296 43.06 7.13 13.97
N SER A 297 42.68 5.99 13.39
CA SER A 297 43.62 5.10 12.70
C SER A 297 43.89 5.51 11.25
N SER A 298 43.08 6.41 10.69
CA SER A 298 43.21 6.89 9.32
C SER A 298 44.30 7.96 9.19
N LYS A 299 45.14 7.84 8.16
CA LYS A 299 46.20 8.82 7.83
C LYS A 299 45.73 9.92 6.87
N GLN A 300 44.43 9.97 6.55
CA GLN A 300 43.90 10.92 5.58
C GLN A 300 43.64 12.29 6.23
N LYS A 301 44.02 13.37 5.54
CA LYS A 301 43.73 14.74 6.01
C LYS A 301 42.23 15.00 6.25
N LYS A 302 41.35 14.37 5.46
CA LYS A 302 39.90 14.46 5.66
C LYS A 302 39.45 13.82 6.97
N ALA A 303 40.14 12.77 7.43
CA ALA A 303 39.80 12.07 8.67
C ALA A 303 39.98 12.97 9.89
N GLU A 304 41.02 13.83 9.91
CA GLU A 304 41.22 14.82 10.97
C GLU A 304 40.05 15.80 11.06
N THR A 305 39.57 16.31 9.92
CA THR A 305 38.41 17.21 9.87
C THR A 305 37.12 16.53 10.33
N HIS A 306 36.93 15.26 9.98
CA HIS A 306 35.75 14.50 10.45
C HIS A 306 35.86 14.16 11.94
N LEU A 307 37.07 13.89 12.43
CA LEU A 307 37.33 13.59 13.83
C LEU A 307 37.06 14.81 14.72
N SER A 308 37.52 16.00 14.32
CA SER A 308 37.24 17.22 15.09
C SER A 308 35.74 17.52 15.18
N ARG A 309 34.97 17.20 14.13
CA ARG A 309 33.51 17.40 14.10
C ARG A 309 32.76 16.41 14.98
N ILE A 310 33.07 15.11 14.90
CA ILE A 310 32.33 14.12 15.71
C ILE A 310 32.65 14.22 17.21
N LEU A 311 33.77 14.86 17.55
CA LEU A 311 34.14 15.19 18.93
C LEU A 311 33.54 16.52 19.41
N ASP A 312 32.93 17.31 18.54
CA ASP A 312 32.20 18.53 18.93
C ASP A 312 30.82 18.17 19.49
N ASP A 313 30.61 18.48 20.77
CA ASP A 313 29.37 18.18 21.48
C ASP A 313 28.16 18.89 20.85
N ASN A 314 28.34 20.09 20.27
CA ASN A 314 27.25 20.81 19.60
C ASN A 314 26.81 20.11 18.32
N PHE A 315 27.78 19.71 17.48
CA PHE A 315 27.51 18.90 16.28
C PHE A 315 26.80 17.59 16.63
N MET A 316 27.26 16.89 17.67
CA MET A 316 26.64 15.64 18.10
C MET A 316 25.26 15.84 18.68
N ALA A 317 25.01 16.93 19.41
CA ALA A 317 23.67 17.27 19.90
C ALA A 317 22.70 17.49 18.73
N ASP A 318 23.10 18.26 17.71
CA ASP A 318 22.29 18.45 16.50
C ASP A 318 22.07 17.14 15.73
N ALA A 319 23.09 16.28 15.62
CA ALA A 319 22.97 14.98 14.95
C ALA A 319 22.01 14.04 15.69
N CYS A 320 22.07 14.00 17.02
CA CYS A 320 21.15 13.22 17.85
C CYS A 320 19.72 13.75 17.75
N PHE A 321 19.54 15.07 17.85
CA PHE A 321 18.24 15.70 17.63
C PHE A 321 17.66 15.37 16.26
N LEU A 322 18.47 15.44 15.20
CA LEU A 322 18.06 15.05 13.86
C LEU A 322 17.67 13.57 13.79
N SER A 323 18.44 12.67 14.41
CA SER A 323 18.08 11.25 14.48
C SER A 323 16.68 11.05 15.06
N ASP A 324 16.39 11.69 16.20
CA ASP A 324 15.11 11.55 16.91
C ASP A 324 13.94 12.19 16.16
N ILE A 325 14.09 13.42 15.65
CA ILE A 325 12.98 14.06 14.92
C ILE A 325 12.69 13.34 13.59
N PHE A 326 13.72 12.84 12.90
CA PHE A 326 13.52 12.03 11.70
C PHE A 326 12.87 10.69 12.02
N LYS A 327 13.11 10.11 13.20
CA LYS A 327 12.39 8.92 13.65
C LYS A 327 10.89 9.20 13.78
N HIS A 328 10.50 10.26 14.49
CA HIS A 328 9.09 10.66 14.61
C HIS A 328 8.44 10.92 13.24
N LEU A 329 9.17 11.57 12.32
CA LEU A 329 8.71 11.82 10.96
C LEU A 329 8.65 10.55 10.10
N ASN A 330 9.54 9.59 10.33
CA ASN A 330 9.50 8.27 9.68
C ASN A 330 8.28 7.47 10.16
N ASP A 331 7.97 7.52 11.45
CA ASP A 331 6.79 6.86 12.01
C ASP A 331 5.51 7.45 11.40
N LEU A 332 5.43 8.78 11.26
CA LEU A 332 4.35 9.44 10.52
C LEU A 332 4.30 8.95 9.06
N ASN A 333 5.43 8.94 8.36
CA ASN A 333 5.51 8.55 6.95
C ASN A 333 5.00 7.11 6.72
N LEU A 334 5.38 6.18 7.61
CA LEU A 334 4.86 4.80 7.61
C LEU A 334 3.37 4.76 7.95
N ALA A 335 2.92 5.59 8.90
CA ALA A 335 1.51 5.74 9.25
C ALA A 335 0.65 6.36 8.13
N LEU A 336 1.26 7.00 7.12
CA LEU A 336 0.56 7.53 5.94
C LEU A 336 0.56 6.59 4.73
N GLN A 337 1.28 5.46 4.80
CA GLN A 337 1.42 4.51 3.68
C GLN A 337 0.94 3.10 4.06
N GLY A 338 0.62 2.30 3.06
CA GLY A 338 0.16 0.92 3.24
C GLY A 338 -1.23 0.70 2.67
N ARG A 339 -1.64 -0.56 2.65
CA ARG A 339 -2.94 -0.97 2.14
C ARG A 339 -4.05 -0.63 3.13
N ASP A 340 -5.27 -0.55 2.61
CA ASP A 340 -6.51 -0.48 3.39
C ASP A 340 -6.66 0.77 4.26
N LYS A 341 -5.87 1.83 3.97
CA LYS A 341 -6.03 3.14 4.63
C LYS A 341 -7.13 3.94 3.95
N THR A 342 -7.96 4.57 4.75
CA THR A 342 -9.00 5.50 4.31
C THR A 342 -8.48 6.93 4.36
N ALA A 343 -9.14 7.86 3.65
CA ALA A 343 -8.82 9.28 3.74
C ALA A 343 -8.91 9.80 5.19
N ILE A 344 -9.84 9.26 5.99
CA ILE A 344 -10.02 9.62 7.40
C ILE A 344 -8.81 9.19 8.22
N ASP A 345 -8.33 7.96 8.05
CA ASP A 345 -7.12 7.49 8.76
C ASP A 345 -5.93 8.42 8.46
N LEU A 346 -5.77 8.83 7.20
CA LEU A 346 -4.66 9.71 6.79
C LEU A 346 -4.79 11.12 7.37
N VAL A 347 -6.00 11.71 7.34
CA VAL A 347 -6.27 13.03 7.92
C VAL A 347 -6.07 13.01 9.43
N GLU A 348 -6.53 11.98 10.14
CA GLU A 348 -6.31 11.81 11.59
C GLU A 348 -4.82 11.78 11.92
N GLN A 349 -4.00 11.04 11.17
CA GLN A 349 -2.55 11.02 11.36
C GLN A 349 -1.93 12.41 11.14
N MET A 350 -2.37 13.10 10.09
CA MET A 350 -1.88 14.44 9.77
C MET A 350 -2.30 15.50 10.79
N CYS A 351 -3.48 15.39 11.40
CA CYS A 351 -3.93 16.27 12.48
C CYS A 351 -3.26 15.94 13.82
N THR A 352 -2.94 14.67 14.07
CA THR A 352 -2.29 14.23 15.31
C THR A 352 -0.84 14.69 15.39
N PHE A 353 -0.11 14.72 14.28
CA PHE A 353 1.31 15.05 14.29
C PHE A 353 1.63 16.48 14.77
N PRO A 354 0.91 17.54 14.34
CA PRO A 354 1.04 18.89 14.92
C PRO A 354 0.90 18.92 16.44
N VAL A 355 -0.05 18.16 17.01
CA VAL A 355 -0.22 18.06 18.47
C VAL A 355 1.00 17.42 19.13
N LYS A 356 1.63 16.42 18.49
CA LYS A 356 2.92 15.88 18.95
C LYS A 356 4.02 16.94 18.89
N LEU A 357 4.04 17.77 17.85
CA LEU A 357 5.01 18.87 17.75
C LEU A 357 4.82 19.94 18.85
N ASP A 358 3.59 20.21 19.29
CA ASP A 358 3.32 21.05 20.47
C ASP A 358 3.91 20.44 21.75
N LEU A 359 3.74 19.13 21.92
CA LEU A 359 4.33 18.39 23.03
C LEU A 359 5.86 18.45 22.99
N PHE A 360 6.45 18.26 21.80
CA PHE A 360 7.91 18.33 21.60
C PHE A 360 8.46 19.73 21.87
N ALA A 361 7.79 20.77 21.40
CA ALA A 361 8.18 22.16 21.68
C ALA A 361 8.16 22.45 23.18
N THR A 362 7.12 21.97 23.88
CA THR A 362 7.00 22.11 25.34
C THR A 362 8.13 21.37 26.06
N ASP A 363 8.37 20.10 25.70
CA ASP A 363 9.43 19.24 26.25
C ASP A 363 10.83 19.85 26.10
N LEU A 364 11.10 20.51 24.96
CA LEU A 364 12.33 21.25 24.74
C LEU A 364 12.39 22.54 25.58
N SER A 365 11.30 23.30 25.67
CA SER A 365 11.28 24.57 26.44
C SER A 365 11.55 24.39 27.93
N ILE A 366 11.16 23.24 28.49
CA ILE A 366 11.34 22.90 29.91
C ILE A 366 12.63 22.11 30.19
N GLY A 367 13.44 21.82 29.16
CA GLY A 367 14.73 21.14 29.33
C GLY A 367 14.65 19.64 29.62
N ARG A 368 13.50 18.98 29.43
CA ARG A 368 13.32 17.55 29.81
C ARG A 368 13.81 16.56 28.76
N MET A 369 13.71 16.91 27.47
CA MET A 369 14.14 16.09 26.33
C MET A 369 13.64 14.63 26.36
N LEU A 370 12.43 14.39 26.86
CA LEU A 370 11.86 13.04 26.93
C LEU A 370 11.68 12.41 25.54
N HIS A 371 11.36 13.23 24.55
CA HIS A 371 11.08 12.79 23.17
C HIS A 371 12.30 12.90 22.26
N PHE A 372 13.41 13.41 22.80
CA PHE A 372 14.71 13.53 22.14
C PHE A 372 15.81 12.97 23.06
N PRO A 373 15.70 11.70 23.52
CA PRO A 373 16.67 11.14 24.45
C PRO A 373 18.01 10.93 23.72
N PRO A 374 19.06 11.71 24.00
CA PRO A 374 20.35 11.45 23.39
C PRO A 374 20.82 10.05 23.79
N PRO A 375 21.39 9.25 22.87
CA PRO A 375 22.02 8.00 23.26
C PRO A 375 23.09 8.33 24.30
N ARG A 376 23.08 7.65 25.46
CA ARG A 376 24.04 7.89 26.56
C ARG A 376 25.52 7.82 26.12
N LYS A 377 25.79 7.21 24.96
CA LYS A 377 27.11 7.07 24.33
C LYS A 377 27.53 8.28 23.48
N CYS A 378 26.60 9.19 23.13
CA CYS A 378 26.86 10.24 22.14
C CYS A 378 27.30 11.58 22.72
N ILE A 379 27.02 11.85 24.01
CA ILE A 379 27.27 13.15 24.64
C ILE A 379 27.94 12.93 26.00
N SER A 380 29.03 13.65 26.25
CA SER A 380 29.83 13.55 27.48
C SER A 380 29.29 14.44 28.61
N SER A 381 28.37 15.35 28.27
CA SER A 381 27.73 16.36 29.11
C SER A 381 26.20 16.29 28.98
N PRO A 382 25.41 16.92 29.88
CA PRO A 382 23.96 17.01 29.68
C PRO A 382 23.65 17.67 28.33
N ALA A 383 22.79 17.06 27.52
CA ALA A 383 22.44 17.60 26.21
C ALA A 383 21.97 19.05 26.31
N GLN A 384 22.62 19.94 25.57
CA GLN A 384 22.23 21.34 25.50
C GLN A 384 21.19 21.49 24.39
N ILE A 385 20.03 22.02 24.76
CA ILE A 385 19.00 22.40 23.81
C ILE A 385 19.47 23.68 23.12
N THR A 386 19.59 23.64 21.81
CA THR A 386 20.02 24.80 21.03
C THR A 386 18.80 25.54 20.48
N ASP A 387 18.94 26.85 20.26
CA ASP A 387 17.92 27.66 19.57
C ASP A 387 17.59 27.10 18.18
N VAL A 388 18.55 26.43 17.55
CA VAL A 388 18.39 25.79 16.25
C VAL A 388 17.36 24.65 16.32
N MET A 389 17.35 23.86 17.40
CA MET A 389 16.40 22.76 17.59
C MET A 389 14.97 23.29 17.81
N THR A 390 14.80 24.29 18.67
CA THR A 390 13.49 24.86 19.00
C THR A 390 12.89 25.59 17.78
N ASP A 391 13.70 26.36 17.06
CA ASP A 391 13.34 27.02 15.81
C ASP A 391 12.98 26.02 14.70
N PHE A 392 13.66 24.86 14.63
CA PHE A 392 13.26 23.79 13.70
C PHE A 392 11.86 23.24 14.02
N ILE A 393 11.55 22.93 15.28
CA ILE A 393 10.22 22.45 15.66
C ILE A 393 9.15 23.53 15.38
N ALA A 394 9.43 24.80 15.68
CA ALA A 394 8.51 25.90 15.39
C ALA A 394 8.20 26.01 13.89
N ARG A 395 9.23 25.98 13.02
CA ARG A 395 9.04 25.96 11.57
C ARG A 395 8.29 24.74 11.09
N LEU A 396 8.59 23.56 11.63
CA LEU A 396 7.92 22.32 11.27
C LEU A 396 6.42 22.44 11.54
N LYS A 397 6.04 22.96 12.71
CA LYS A 397 4.63 23.24 13.07
C LYS A 397 3.96 24.18 12.08
N MET A 398 4.59 25.32 11.77
CA MET A 398 4.06 26.28 10.81
C MET A 398 3.88 25.67 9.41
N ASN A 399 4.85 24.85 8.97
CA ASN A 399 4.77 24.17 7.68
C ASN A 399 3.63 23.16 7.62
N PHE A 400 3.42 22.39 8.69
CA PHE A 400 2.28 21.46 8.77
C PHE A 400 0.94 22.21 8.79
N ALA A 401 0.82 23.28 9.58
CA ALA A 401 -0.40 24.08 9.63
C ALA A 401 -0.76 24.63 8.24
N GLY A 402 0.17 25.29 7.54
CA GLY A 402 -0.11 25.91 6.24
C GLY A 402 -0.27 24.94 5.07
N ARG A 403 0.10 23.67 5.20
CA ARG A 403 -0.06 22.65 4.13
C ARG A 403 -1.32 21.80 4.29
N LEU A 404 -1.93 21.79 5.47
CA LEU A 404 -3.12 20.98 5.76
C LEU A 404 -4.45 21.65 5.41
N ASP A 405 -4.45 22.93 5.05
CA ASP A 405 -5.66 23.72 4.79
C ASP A 405 -6.57 23.12 3.69
N GLY A 406 -6.04 22.30 2.78
CA GLY A 406 -6.82 21.64 1.72
C GLY A 406 -7.28 20.20 2.01
N LEU A 407 -6.92 19.64 3.17
CA LEU A 407 -7.14 18.23 3.54
C LEU A 407 -8.15 18.04 4.68
N VAL A 408 -8.77 19.13 5.14
CA VAL A 408 -9.67 19.09 6.29
C VAL A 408 -11.00 18.44 5.90
N LEU A 409 -11.16 17.17 6.24
CA LEU A 409 -12.47 16.51 6.26
C LEU A 409 -13.27 17.06 7.45
N PRO A 410 -14.52 17.53 7.23
CA PRO A 410 -15.39 17.93 8.33
C PRO A 410 -15.52 16.79 9.35
N THR A 411 -15.41 17.12 10.63
CA THR A 411 -15.45 16.13 11.71
C THR A 411 -16.75 15.34 11.69
N GLU A 412 -17.87 15.98 11.36
CA GLU A 412 -19.18 15.35 11.24
C GLU A 412 -19.18 14.25 10.16
N VAL A 413 -18.54 14.52 9.02
CA VAL A 413 -18.42 13.56 7.91
C VAL A 413 -17.50 12.40 8.32
N ALA A 414 -16.39 12.69 8.99
CA ALA A 414 -15.49 11.66 9.47
C ALA A 414 -16.18 10.73 10.49
N VAL A 415 -16.92 11.30 11.44
CA VAL A 415 -17.70 10.55 12.43
C VAL A 415 -18.80 9.74 11.75
N PHE A 416 -19.53 10.32 10.79
CA PHE A 416 -20.55 9.60 10.02
C PHE A 416 -20.00 8.36 9.31
N VAL A 417 -18.85 8.48 8.64
CA VAL A 417 -18.23 7.35 7.92
C VAL A 417 -17.68 6.29 8.89
N ARG A 418 -17.28 6.67 10.11
CA ARG A 418 -16.86 5.69 11.13
C ARG A 418 -18.04 5.00 11.77
N ASP A 419 -19.06 5.78 12.15
CA ASP A 419 -20.26 5.32 12.83
C ASP A 419 -21.46 6.22 12.50
N PRO A 420 -22.27 5.86 11.48
CA PRO A 420 -23.43 6.64 11.08
C PRO A 420 -24.58 6.60 12.11
N PHE A 421 -24.49 5.77 13.16
CA PHE A 421 -25.54 5.67 14.19
C PHE A 421 -25.35 6.69 15.31
N THR A 422 -24.16 7.27 15.42
CA THR A 422 -23.80 8.26 16.46
C THR A 422 -24.04 9.71 16.05
N VAL A 423 -24.18 9.99 14.75
CA VAL A 423 -24.38 11.36 14.25
C VAL A 423 -25.80 11.85 14.43
N ALA A 424 -25.95 13.16 14.65
CA ALA A 424 -27.26 13.81 14.70
C ALA A 424 -27.87 13.90 13.29
N ILE A 425 -29.18 13.60 13.18
CA ILE A 425 -29.94 13.75 11.94
C ILE A 425 -30.21 15.22 11.66
N GLU A 426 -30.64 15.95 12.69
CA GLU A 426 -30.80 17.39 12.67
C GLU A 426 -29.45 18.02 13.02
N GLY A 427 -28.73 18.52 12.01
CA GLY A 427 -27.42 19.13 12.18
C GLY A 427 -26.75 19.44 10.85
N ASP A 428 -25.51 19.93 10.91
CA ASP A 428 -24.78 20.38 9.71
C ASP A 428 -24.27 19.22 8.83
N LEU A 429 -24.47 17.95 9.21
CA LEU A 429 -23.88 16.80 8.51
C LEU A 429 -24.21 16.78 7.02
N SER A 430 -25.46 17.00 6.63
CA SER A 430 -25.89 17.00 5.22
C SER A 430 -25.19 18.11 4.42
N ALA A 431 -25.13 19.33 4.99
CA ALA A 431 -24.43 20.46 4.39
C ALA A 431 -22.91 20.22 4.30
N ARG A 432 -22.30 19.65 5.34
CA ARG A 432 -20.87 19.27 5.36
C ARG A 432 -20.57 18.15 4.38
N ALA A 433 -21.43 17.15 4.28
CA ALA A 433 -21.29 16.05 3.32
C ALA A 433 -21.34 16.60 1.88
N LYS A 434 -22.23 17.54 1.59
CA LYS A 434 -22.30 18.23 0.29
C LYS A 434 -21.09 19.10 -0.02
N GLN A 435 -20.44 19.68 0.98
CA GLN A 435 -19.16 20.37 0.78
C GLN A 435 -18.06 19.41 0.29
N VAL A 436 -18.07 18.16 0.77
CA VAL A 436 -17.10 17.12 0.37
C VAL A 436 -17.50 16.47 -0.96
N VAL A 437 -18.80 16.20 -1.15
CA VAL A 437 -19.36 15.55 -2.33
C VAL A 437 -20.50 16.42 -2.89
N PRO A 438 -20.19 17.34 -3.83
CA PRO A 438 -21.15 18.34 -4.32
C PRO A 438 -22.42 17.77 -4.97
N SER A 439 -22.40 16.50 -5.38
CA SER A 439 -23.53 15.81 -6.00
C SER A 439 -24.58 15.30 -5.00
N ILE A 440 -24.33 15.41 -3.69
CA ILE A 440 -25.29 14.96 -2.66
C ILE A 440 -26.56 15.83 -2.68
N ASP A 441 -27.70 15.16 -2.79
CA ASP A 441 -29.02 15.72 -2.44
C ASP A 441 -29.20 15.62 -0.92
N GLU A 442 -29.19 16.76 -0.24
CA GLU A 442 -29.25 16.85 1.22
C GLU A 442 -30.55 16.26 1.79
N GLY A 443 -31.68 16.44 1.10
CA GLY A 443 -32.97 15.93 1.55
C GLY A 443 -33.02 14.41 1.46
N LYS A 444 -32.59 13.85 0.32
CA LYS A 444 -32.51 12.40 0.13
C LYS A 444 -31.51 11.77 1.10
N PHE A 445 -30.33 12.39 1.26
CA PHE A 445 -29.31 11.92 2.19
C PHE A 445 -29.83 11.86 3.64
N THR A 446 -30.57 12.89 4.07
CA THR A 446 -31.12 12.93 5.43
C THR A 446 -32.18 11.85 5.65
N LEU A 447 -33.03 11.58 4.65
CA LEU A 447 -34.02 10.49 4.73
C LEU A 447 -33.36 9.11 4.77
N GLU A 448 -32.34 8.88 3.92
CA GLU A 448 -31.58 7.61 3.94
C GLU A 448 -30.85 7.40 5.27
N LEU A 449 -30.35 8.48 5.89
CA LEU A 449 -29.76 8.43 7.23
C LEU A 449 -30.78 8.01 8.30
N VAL A 450 -32.01 8.53 8.24
CA VAL A 450 -33.10 8.15 9.16
C VAL A 450 -33.43 6.66 9.01
N ASP A 451 -33.57 6.19 7.77
CA ASP A 451 -33.85 4.78 7.47
C ASP A 451 -32.72 3.87 7.98
N MET A 452 -31.46 4.26 7.72
CA MET A 452 -30.28 3.54 8.18
C MET A 452 -30.25 3.43 9.71
N ARG A 453 -30.45 4.55 10.42
CA ARG A 453 -30.41 4.57 11.90
C ARG A 453 -31.55 3.81 12.55
N SER A 454 -32.67 3.67 11.85
CA SER A 454 -33.82 2.89 12.32
C SER A 454 -33.58 1.37 12.18
N SER A 455 -32.55 0.95 11.44
CA SER A 455 -32.24 -0.44 11.17
C SER A 455 -31.31 -1.06 12.22
N VAL A 456 -31.87 -1.97 13.03
CA VAL A 456 -31.10 -2.74 14.03
C VAL A 456 -30.08 -3.67 13.37
N THR A 457 -30.42 -4.23 12.20
CA THR A 457 -29.53 -5.16 11.47
C THR A 457 -28.30 -4.44 10.95
N MET A 458 -28.46 -3.23 10.42
CA MET A 458 -27.35 -2.41 9.92
C MET A 458 -26.42 -1.99 11.07
N ALA A 459 -26.98 -1.63 12.24
CA ALA A 459 -26.17 -1.33 13.42
C ALA A 459 -25.35 -2.55 13.87
N GLN A 460 -25.96 -3.73 13.91
CA GLN A 460 -25.26 -4.96 14.27
C GLN A 460 -24.19 -5.36 13.26
N GLU A 461 -24.43 -5.12 11.97
CA GLU A 461 -23.45 -5.35 10.91
C GLU A 461 -22.22 -4.46 11.07
N LEU A 462 -22.41 -3.16 11.35
CA LEU A 462 -21.32 -2.25 11.66
C LEU A 462 -20.51 -2.72 12.86
N CYS A 463 -21.18 -3.10 13.96
CA CYS A 463 -20.49 -3.60 15.15
C CYS A 463 -19.71 -4.90 14.89
N THR A 464 -20.22 -5.78 14.03
CA THR A 464 -19.63 -7.10 13.78
C THR A 464 -18.46 -7.03 12.79
N ASN A 465 -18.60 -6.24 11.72
CA ASN A 465 -17.68 -6.27 10.58
C ASN A 465 -16.82 -5.00 10.45
N GLY A 466 -17.13 -3.96 11.23
CA GLY A 466 -16.47 -2.66 11.16
C GLY A 466 -16.91 -1.80 9.97
N PRO A 467 -16.48 -0.52 9.92
CA PRO A 467 -16.99 0.48 8.98
C PRO A 467 -16.70 0.14 7.51
N THR A 468 -15.51 -0.36 7.20
CA THR A 468 -15.13 -0.66 5.80
C THR A 468 -16.04 -1.71 5.17
N MET A 469 -16.27 -2.82 5.89
CA MET A 469 -17.15 -3.89 5.41
C MET A 469 -18.61 -3.47 5.44
N PHE A 470 -19.02 -2.70 6.44
CA PHE A 470 -20.37 -2.13 6.52
C PHE A 470 -20.70 -1.32 5.25
N TRP A 471 -19.92 -0.30 4.91
CA TRP A 471 -20.19 0.54 3.73
C TRP A 471 -20.14 -0.23 2.41
N THR A 472 -19.31 -1.26 2.37
CA THR A 472 -19.22 -2.18 1.23
C THR A 472 -20.52 -2.97 1.04
N ASN A 473 -21.09 -3.50 2.12
CA ASN A 473 -22.29 -4.34 2.06
C ASN A 473 -23.58 -3.55 1.90
N VAL A 474 -23.67 -2.35 2.47
CA VAL A 474 -24.84 -1.47 2.35
C VAL A 474 -25.17 -1.20 0.88
N ASN A 475 -24.17 -0.92 0.04
CA ASN A 475 -24.36 -0.70 -1.39
C ASN A 475 -24.85 -1.95 -2.14
N VAL A 476 -24.40 -3.15 -1.72
CA VAL A 476 -24.87 -4.42 -2.29
C VAL A 476 -26.34 -4.65 -1.98
N HIS A 477 -26.79 -4.30 -0.78
CA HIS A 477 -28.19 -4.46 -0.38
C HIS A 477 -29.15 -3.48 -1.07
N HIS A 478 -28.68 -2.29 -1.46
CA HIS A 478 -29.47 -1.34 -2.26
C HIS A 478 -29.59 -1.76 -3.73
N ASN A 479 -28.51 -2.23 -4.37
CA ASN A 479 -28.52 -2.66 -5.77
C ASN A 479 -29.08 -4.09 -5.96
N SER A 480 -29.11 -4.91 -4.90
CA SER A 480 -29.66 -6.27 -4.93
C SER A 480 -31.11 -6.37 -4.45
N ARG A 481 -31.83 -5.24 -4.31
CA ARG A 481 -33.30 -5.30 -4.26
C ARG A 481 -33.78 -5.78 -5.62
N CYS A 482 -33.78 -7.09 -5.80
CA CYS A 482 -34.40 -7.78 -6.92
C CYS A 482 -35.80 -7.17 -7.05
N SER A 483 -36.05 -6.40 -8.11
CA SER A 483 -37.35 -5.78 -8.32
C SER A 483 -38.32 -6.92 -8.64
N LEU A 484 -38.94 -7.46 -7.59
CA LEU A 484 -40.07 -8.37 -7.71
C LEU A 484 -41.16 -7.57 -8.41
N THR A 485 -41.27 -7.72 -9.72
CA THR A 485 -42.45 -7.27 -10.44
C THR A 485 -43.66 -7.99 -9.83
N ASP A 486 -44.86 -7.40 -9.91
CA ASP A 486 -46.09 -8.05 -9.42
C ASP A 486 -46.22 -9.50 -9.93
N ARG A 487 -45.77 -9.73 -11.17
CA ARG A 487 -45.75 -11.06 -11.80
C ARG A 487 -44.78 -12.02 -11.10
N THR A 488 -43.59 -11.55 -10.73
CA THR A 488 -42.57 -12.35 -10.04
C THR A 488 -43.00 -12.65 -8.60
N LEU A 489 -43.54 -11.67 -7.89
CA LEU A 489 -44.09 -11.85 -6.53
C LEU A 489 -45.23 -12.87 -6.53
N HIS A 490 -46.17 -12.75 -7.48
CA HIS A 490 -47.26 -13.71 -7.64
C HIS A 490 -46.76 -15.13 -7.92
N GLN A 491 -45.70 -15.29 -8.71
CA GLN A 491 -45.10 -16.60 -9.00
C GLN A 491 -44.42 -17.20 -7.76
N CYS A 492 -43.66 -16.41 -7.00
CA CYS A 492 -43.03 -16.84 -5.77
C CYS A 492 -44.07 -17.23 -4.70
N LEU A 493 -45.11 -16.42 -4.50
CA LEU A 493 -46.19 -16.73 -3.57
C LEU A 493 -46.96 -17.99 -3.98
N ARG A 494 -47.18 -18.20 -5.28
CA ARG A 494 -47.80 -19.42 -5.80
C ARG A 494 -46.98 -20.68 -5.48
N ILE A 495 -45.65 -20.59 -5.46
CA ILE A 495 -44.76 -21.71 -5.09
C ILE A 495 -44.71 -21.87 -3.56
N ALA A 496 -44.64 -20.78 -2.81
CA ALA A 496 -44.54 -20.83 -1.35
C ALA A 496 -45.82 -21.36 -0.67
N LEU A 497 -46.99 -21.12 -1.27
CA LEU A 497 -48.30 -21.45 -0.68
C LEU A 497 -48.93 -22.72 -1.27
N THR A 498 -48.33 -23.33 -2.30
CA THR A 498 -48.87 -24.55 -2.91
C THR A 498 -48.45 -25.79 -2.12
N THR A 499 -49.38 -26.72 -1.92
CA THR A 499 -49.09 -28.06 -1.37
C THR A 499 -48.75 -29.08 -2.46
N TYR A 500 -48.78 -28.68 -3.73
CA TYR A 500 -48.46 -29.53 -4.87
C TYR A 500 -46.95 -29.53 -5.16
N GLU A 501 -46.36 -30.72 -5.32
CA GLU A 501 -44.97 -30.86 -5.74
C GLU A 501 -44.83 -30.81 -7.28
N PRO A 502 -43.85 -30.06 -7.82
CA PRO A 502 -43.60 -30.04 -9.25
C PRO A 502 -43.02 -31.38 -9.72
N LYS A 503 -43.52 -31.88 -10.85
CA LYS A 503 -42.97 -33.09 -11.51
C LYS A 503 -41.68 -32.74 -12.25
N VAL A 504 -40.58 -32.59 -11.50
CA VAL A 504 -39.26 -32.12 -11.96
C VAL A 504 -38.77 -32.92 -13.18
N THR A 505 -38.91 -34.24 -13.17
CA THR A 505 -38.43 -35.13 -14.24
C THR A 505 -39.12 -34.86 -15.59
N ALA A 506 -40.42 -34.57 -15.58
CA ALA A 506 -41.17 -34.24 -16.80
C ALA A 506 -40.85 -32.83 -17.31
N LEU A 507 -40.53 -31.89 -16.41
CA LEU A 507 -40.11 -30.53 -16.77
C LEU A 507 -38.74 -30.49 -17.44
N VAL A 508 -37.79 -31.33 -16.97
CA VAL A 508 -36.46 -31.49 -17.57
C VAL A 508 -36.54 -32.16 -18.95
N GLN A 509 -37.46 -33.11 -19.15
CA GLN A 509 -37.64 -33.79 -20.43
C GLN A 509 -38.33 -32.91 -21.49
N ASN A 510 -39.24 -32.02 -21.08
CA ASN A 510 -40.01 -31.17 -22.00
C ASN A 510 -39.34 -29.83 -22.33
N LYS A 511 -38.35 -29.37 -21.56
CA LYS A 511 -37.55 -28.19 -21.89
C LYS A 511 -36.23 -28.63 -22.50
N LYS A 512 -36.00 -28.29 -23.78
CA LYS A 512 -34.65 -28.12 -24.30
C LYS A 512 -33.92 -27.18 -23.33
N CYS A 513 -32.96 -27.71 -22.58
CA CYS A 513 -32.04 -26.89 -21.80
C CYS A 513 -31.42 -25.88 -22.76
N HIS A 514 -31.85 -24.62 -22.69
CA HIS A 514 -31.00 -23.53 -23.14
C HIS A 514 -29.84 -23.48 -22.15
N PHE A 515 -28.79 -24.24 -22.45
CA PHE A 515 -27.44 -23.85 -22.06
C PHE A 515 -27.19 -22.53 -22.78
N SER A 516 -26.93 -21.49 -21.99
CA SER A 516 -26.43 -20.21 -22.47
C SER A 516 -25.13 -20.45 -23.24
N HIS A 517 -25.06 -19.92 -24.47
CA HIS A 517 -23.80 -19.57 -25.10
C HIS A 517 -23.33 -18.22 -24.57
#